data_AF-A0A8T4GEY2-F1
#
_entry.id   AF-A0A8T4GEY2-F1
#
_cell.length_a   1.000
_cell.length_b   1.000
_cell.length_c   1.000
_cell.angle_alpha   90.00
_cell.angle_beta   90.00
_cell.angle_gamma   90.00
#
_symmetry.space_group_name_H-M   'P 1'
#
loop_
_entity.id
_entity.type
_entity.pdbx_description
1 polymer ?
#
loop_
_entity_poly.entity_id
_entity_poly.type
_entity_poly.pdbx_seq_one_letter_code
_entity_poly.pdbx_strand_id
1 'polypeptide(L)'
;METRKVQRLGPSTLAMTLPAEWAKEHGVNKGDEVSLRMGGKGTLTVLPESVSTEESEAVINADGLDARSLERAIVAQYVLGRRVIHVRSEGTLDSEHINAVYKAETQLMGLGVIEETPSDISIRCSVDPEDFTLDNLLERLENTGSTMRGEAVKALAHGNPDLAQRALNRERQANKIFVLLLRLIFTAYQNPNLARAVGLEEGFPLIGYRSVAKNLELTADNAEDIADIVMEADGHTLNVDSATMRQIREFTDQVDDLTALAVRAVVERDYDLTVECRNLFGRLEDREQEILDELPDDLDNETLLMTREVLVSLQHTAEYAMRNAEIAANLALNEASDHVEII
;
A
#
# COMPACT_ATOMS: atom_id res chain seq x y z
N MET A 1 -32.52 -8.92 -4.23
CA MET A 1 -32.69 -7.63 -4.92
C MET A 1 -34.12 -7.18 -4.71
N GLU A 2 -34.33 -6.04 -4.07
CA GLU A 2 -35.66 -5.46 -3.89
C GLU A 2 -35.90 -4.40 -4.97
N THR A 3 -37.04 -4.43 -5.65
CA THR A 3 -37.34 -3.48 -6.74
C THR A 3 -38.32 -2.42 -6.29
N ARG A 4 -38.12 -1.17 -6.74
CA ARG A 4 -39.03 -0.05 -6.52
C ARG A 4 -39.59 0.44 -7.84
N LYS A 5 -40.90 0.73 -7.88
CA LYS A 5 -41.50 1.41 -9.02
C LYS A 5 -41.18 2.89 -8.94
N VAL A 6 -40.71 3.44 -10.05
CA VAL A 6 -40.56 4.88 -10.21
C VAL A 6 -41.93 5.49 -10.49
N GLN A 7 -42.29 6.54 -9.77
CA GLN A 7 -43.54 7.27 -9.86
C GLN A 7 -43.29 8.67 -10.42
N ARG A 8 -44.24 9.19 -11.20
CA ARG A 8 -44.15 10.55 -11.73
C ARG A 8 -44.77 11.52 -10.72
N LEU A 9 -43.98 12.47 -10.21
CA LEU A 9 -44.45 13.53 -9.31
C LEU A 9 -44.75 14.85 -10.05
N GLY A 10 -44.23 15.03 -11.27
CA GLY A 10 -44.47 16.21 -12.09
C GLY A 10 -44.14 15.98 -13.58
N PRO A 11 -44.23 17.02 -14.43
CA PRO A 11 -43.97 16.91 -15.87
C PRO A 11 -42.57 16.35 -16.19
N SER A 12 -41.56 16.68 -15.37
CA SER A 12 -40.16 16.29 -15.56
C SER A 12 -39.54 15.54 -14.37
N THR A 13 -40.33 15.24 -13.32
CA THR A 13 -39.78 14.71 -12.06
C THR A 13 -40.30 13.31 -11.78
N LEU A 14 -39.35 12.42 -11.53
CA LEU A 14 -39.56 11.04 -11.11
C LEU A 14 -39.18 10.88 -9.64
N ALA A 15 -39.85 9.98 -8.93
CA ALA A 15 -39.54 9.64 -7.55
C ALA A 15 -39.63 8.13 -7.31
N MET A 16 -38.85 7.64 -6.35
CA MET A 16 -38.95 6.29 -5.81
C MET A 16 -38.99 6.34 -4.30
N THR A 17 -39.56 5.33 -3.66
CA THR A 17 -39.58 5.22 -2.21
C THR A 17 -38.32 4.52 -1.70
N LEU A 18 -37.70 5.07 -0.66
CA LEU A 18 -36.59 4.42 0.05
C LEU A 18 -37.08 3.14 0.76
N PRO A 19 -36.22 2.10 0.91
CA PRO A 19 -36.56 0.93 1.72
C PRO A 19 -36.80 1.31 3.18
N ALA A 20 -37.90 0.82 3.76
CA ALA A 20 -38.30 1.19 5.12
C ALA A 20 -37.30 0.71 6.18
N GLU A 21 -36.73 -0.50 6.01
CA GLU A 21 -35.70 -1.03 6.92
C GLU A 21 -34.44 -0.17 6.88
N TRP A 22 -33.95 0.16 5.68
CA TRP A 22 -32.77 1.02 5.50
C TRP A 22 -32.98 2.42 6.09
N ALA A 23 -34.14 3.04 5.84
CA ALA A 23 -34.45 4.37 6.37
C ALA A 23 -34.50 4.37 7.90
N LYS A 24 -35.07 3.31 8.50
CA LYS A 24 -35.10 3.15 9.96
C LYS A 24 -33.71 2.93 10.54
N GLU A 25 -32.89 2.09 9.91
CA GLU A 25 -31.52 1.78 10.34
C GLU A 25 -30.64 3.03 10.33
N HIS A 26 -30.77 3.87 9.31
CA HIS A 26 -29.95 5.07 9.15
C HIS A 26 -30.61 6.35 9.68
N GLY A 27 -31.73 6.22 10.39
CA GLY A 27 -32.44 7.33 11.03
C GLY A 27 -33.03 8.36 10.05
N VAL A 28 -33.32 7.98 8.80
CA VAL A 28 -33.86 8.87 7.77
C VAL A 28 -35.36 9.07 7.97
N ASN A 29 -35.74 10.31 8.26
CA ASN A 29 -37.11 10.75 8.50
C ASN A 29 -37.66 11.61 7.36
N LYS A 30 -38.96 11.87 7.43
CA LYS A 30 -39.63 12.78 6.49
C LYS A 30 -39.06 14.18 6.62
N GLY A 31 -38.54 14.71 5.52
CA GLY A 31 -37.99 16.07 5.44
C GLY A 31 -36.46 16.09 5.48
N ASP A 32 -35.83 14.96 5.81
CA ASP A 32 -34.38 14.82 5.80
C ASP A 32 -33.88 14.80 4.35
N GLU A 33 -32.72 15.43 4.14
CA GLU A 33 -32.05 15.40 2.85
C GLU A 33 -31.17 14.15 2.75
N VAL A 34 -31.06 13.64 1.53
CA VAL A 34 -30.13 12.54 1.19
C VAL A 34 -29.29 12.97 0.00
N SER A 35 -28.01 12.69 0.08
CA SER A 35 -27.08 12.89 -1.02
C SER A 35 -27.23 11.77 -2.05
N LEU A 36 -27.29 12.14 -3.32
CA LEU A 36 -27.32 11.20 -4.43
C LEU A 36 -25.99 11.25 -5.18
N ARG A 37 -25.41 10.08 -5.43
CA ARG A 37 -24.26 9.94 -6.33
C ARG A 37 -24.61 9.07 -7.52
N MET A 38 -24.42 9.61 -8.71
CA MET A 38 -24.42 8.83 -9.94
C MET A 38 -23.00 8.26 -10.12
N GLY A 39 -22.89 6.94 -10.18
CA GLY A 39 -21.64 6.24 -10.50
C GLY A 39 -21.66 5.69 -11.93
N GLY A 40 -20.53 5.11 -12.33
CA GLY A 40 -20.39 4.40 -13.61
C GLY A 40 -21.49 3.38 -13.87
N LYS A 41 -21.79 3.18 -15.15
CA LYS A 41 -22.73 2.17 -15.66
C LYS A 41 -24.15 2.28 -15.09
N GLY A 42 -24.58 3.51 -14.73
CA GLY A 42 -25.94 3.80 -14.26
C GLY A 42 -26.20 3.50 -12.78
N THR A 43 -25.14 3.29 -11.99
CA THR A 43 -25.27 3.09 -10.54
C THR A 43 -25.76 4.37 -9.86
N LEU A 44 -26.74 4.26 -8.95
CA LEU A 44 -27.18 5.38 -8.11
C LEU A 44 -26.99 5.01 -6.63
N THR A 45 -26.11 5.74 -5.95
CA THR A 45 -25.87 5.58 -4.51
C THR A 45 -26.65 6.66 -3.75
N VAL A 46 -27.36 6.26 -2.70
CA VAL A 46 -28.07 7.16 -1.79
C VAL A 46 -27.33 7.17 -0.46
N LEU A 47 -26.93 8.35 0.02
CA LEU A 47 -26.23 8.53 1.29
C LEU A 47 -27.04 9.46 2.20
N PRO A 48 -27.40 9.04 3.42
CA PRO A 48 -28.00 9.92 4.42
C PRO A 48 -26.93 10.79 5.07
N GLU A 49 -27.32 11.94 5.60
CA GLU A 49 -26.37 12.85 6.28
C GLU A 49 -25.66 12.19 7.46
N SER A 50 -26.31 11.27 8.17
CA SER A 50 -25.73 10.52 9.30
C SER A 50 -24.43 9.79 8.95
N VAL A 51 -24.31 9.27 7.72
CA VAL A 51 -23.10 8.60 7.21
C VAL A 51 -21.94 9.56 7.01
N SER A 52 -22.19 10.87 6.92
CA SER A 52 -21.15 11.91 6.80
C SER A 52 -20.66 12.47 8.13
N THR A 53 -21.40 12.28 9.23
CA THR A 53 -21.17 12.99 10.49
C THR A 53 -20.65 12.14 11.66
N GLU A 54 -20.83 10.82 11.67
CA GLU A 54 -20.34 9.98 12.78
C GLU A 54 -18.84 9.65 12.61
N GLU A 55 -18.01 10.03 13.59
CA GLU A 55 -16.63 9.53 13.67
C GLU A 55 -16.68 8.01 13.85
N SER A 56 -16.07 7.24 12.95
CA SER A 56 -16.09 5.79 13.11
C SER A 56 -15.18 5.35 14.25
N GLU A 57 -15.74 4.64 15.23
CA GLU A 57 -15.03 4.18 16.42
C GLU A 57 -14.91 2.65 16.48
N ALA A 58 -13.89 2.15 17.18
CA ALA A 58 -13.77 0.74 17.50
C ALA A 58 -13.23 0.54 18.93
N VAL A 59 -13.69 -0.53 19.58
CA VAL A 59 -13.17 -0.97 20.88
C VAL A 59 -12.46 -2.30 20.70
N ILE A 60 -11.18 -2.34 21.03
CA ILE A 60 -10.34 -3.53 21.12
C ILE A 60 -10.32 -3.96 22.58
N ASN A 61 -10.77 -5.18 22.87
CA ASN A 61 -10.53 -5.80 24.16
C ASN A 61 -9.09 -6.34 24.19
N ALA A 62 -8.25 -5.79 25.06
CA ALA A 62 -6.86 -6.19 25.25
C ALA A 62 -6.72 -7.50 26.04
N ASP A 63 -7.75 -7.89 26.81
CA ASP A 63 -7.73 -9.10 27.61
C ASP A 63 -7.62 -10.33 26.70
N GLY A 64 -6.50 -11.05 26.80
CA GLY A 64 -6.20 -12.22 25.97
C GLY A 64 -5.42 -11.94 24.68
N LEU A 65 -5.02 -10.69 24.44
CA LEU A 65 -4.07 -10.35 23.37
C LEU A 65 -2.66 -10.18 23.96
N ASP A 66 -1.66 -10.77 23.32
CA ASP A 66 -0.27 -10.39 23.55
C ASP A 66 0.05 -9.06 22.86
N ALA A 67 1.21 -8.47 23.15
CA ALA A 67 1.63 -7.18 22.57
C ALA A 67 1.56 -7.16 21.03
N ARG A 68 1.99 -8.24 20.37
CA ARG A 68 2.02 -8.33 18.90
C ARG A 68 0.62 -8.39 18.31
N SER A 69 -0.27 -9.16 18.94
CA SER A 69 -1.66 -9.31 18.51
C SER A 69 -2.44 -8.02 18.73
N LEU A 70 -2.17 -7.31 19.83
CA LEU A 70 -2.75 -5.99 20.10
C LEU A 70 -2.29 -4.94 19.09
N GLU A 71 -0.98 -4.84 18.84
CA GLU A 71 -0.41 -3.97 17.81
C GLU A 71 -1.07 -4.23 16.44
N ARG A 72 -1.20 -5.52 16.05
CA ARG A 72 -1.87 -5.91 14.82
C ARG A 72 -3.35 -5.53 14.79
N ALA A 73 -4.06 -5.63 15.92
CA ALA A 73 -5.45 -5.22 16.02
C ALA A 73 -5.60 -3.69 15.83
N ILE A 74 -4.69 -2.89 16.39
CA ILE A 74 -4.65 -1.43 16.21
C ILE A 74 -4.41 -1.08 14.73
N VAL A 75 -3.41 -1.70 14.10
CA VAL A 75 -3.12 -1.52 12.67
C VAL A 75 -4.34 -1.89 11.82
N ALA A 76 -5.04 -2.97 12.15
CA ALA A 76 -6.25 -3.38 11.44
C ALA A 76 -7.37 -2.34 11.55
N GLN A 77 -7.64 -1.81 12.76
CA GLN A 77 -8.65 -0.76 12.92
C GLN A 77 -8.25 0.54 12.22
N TYR A 78 -6.94 0.87 12.20
CA TYR A 78 -6.43 1.99 11.42
C TYR A 78 -6.69 1.81 9.92
N VAL A 79 -6.37 0.64 9.34
CA VAL A 79 -6.62 0.34 7.92
C VAL A 79 -8.12 0.36 7.60
N LEU A 80 -8.96 -0.13 8.52
CA LEU A 80 -10.42 -0.10 8.37
C LEU A 80 -11.05 1.31 8.49
N GLY A 81 -10.23 2.36 8.64
CA GLY A 81 -10.68 3.73 8.59
C GLY A 81 -11.20 4.28 9.91
N ARG A 82 -11.06 3.55 11.03
CA ARG A 82 -11.49 4.02 12.35
C ARG A 82 -10.78 5.32 12.70
N ARG A 83 -11.55 6.31 13.13
CA ARG A 83 -11.06 7.62 13.54
C ARG A 83 -10.65 7.60 15.01
N VAL A 84 -11.38 6.87 15.85
CA VAL A 84 -11.01 6.61 17.24
C VAL A 84 -10.93 5.11 17.51
N ILE A 85 -9.88 4.67 18.19
CA ILE A 85 -9.65 3.29 18.59
C ILE A 85 -9.47 3.28 20.11
N HIS A 86 -10.33 2.58 20.82
CA HIS A 86 -10.22 2.36 22.26
C HIS A 86 -9.59 1.00 22.51
N VAL A 87 -8.52 0.95 23.28
CA VAL A 87 -7.90 -0.29 23.79
C VAL A 87 -8.31 -0.42 25.24
N ARG A 88 -9.13 -1.43 25.57
CA ARG A 88 -9.72 -1.61 26.91
C ARG A 88 -9.33 -2.93 27.53
N SER A 89 -9.18 -2.94 28.86
CA SER A 89 -9.07 -4.13 29.69
C SER A 89 -10.12 -4.09 30.80
N GLU A 90 -10.60 -5.25 31.25
CA GLU A 90 -11.39 -5.38 32.48
C GLU A 90 -10.59 -4.99 33.73
N GLY A 91 -9.25 -5.09 33.67
CA GLY A 91 -8.30 -4.75 34.72
C GLY A 91 -7.43 -3.54 34.38
N THR A 92 -6.18 -3.58 34.84
CA THR A 92 -5.16 -2.58 34.45
C THR A 92 -4.42 -3.09 33.23
N LEU A 93 -4.30 -2.26 32.19
CA LEU A 93 -3.45 -2.50 31.03
C LEU A 93 -2.01 -2.67 31.49
N ASP A 94 -1.38 -3.76 31.05
CA ASP A 94 0.01 -4.02 31.40
C ASP A 94 0.97 -3.18 30.53
N SER A 95 2.24 -3.16 30.93
CA SER A 95 3.26 -2.41 30.20
C SER A 95 3.47 -2.93 28.76
N GLU A 96 3.17 -4.20 28.49
CA GLU A 96 3.30 -4.77 27.15
C GLU A 96 2.21 -4.23 26.22
N HIS A 97 0.97 -4.12 26.70
CA HIS A 97 -0.14 -3.48 25.98
C HIS A 97 0.13 -2.01 25.71
N ILE A 98 0.59 -1.27 26.73
CA ILE A 98 0.93 0.15 26.62
C ILE A 98 2.03 0.35 25.56
N ASN A 99 3.10 -0.46 25.61
CA ASN A 99 4.18 -0.39 24.63
C ASN A 99 3.73 -0.76 23.21
N ALA A 100 2.79 -1.70 23.06
CA ALA A 100 2.21 -2.03 21.77
C ALA A 100 1.42 -0.85 21.16
N VAL A 101 0.70 -0.09 21.98
CA VAL A 101 0.02 1.14 21.56
C VAL A 101 1.03 2.18 21.07
N TYR A 102 2.07 2.47 21.85
CA TYR A 102 3.10 3.44 21.45
C TYR A 102 3.86 2.99 20.21
N LYS A 103 4.11 1.68 20.05
CA LYS A 103 4.72 1.14 18.84
C LYS A 103 3.84 1.38 17.61
N ALA A 104 2.55 1.11 17.70
CA ALA A 104 1.61 1.40 16.61
C ALA A 104 1.56 2.90 16.29
N GLU A 105 1.58 3.79 17.29
CA GLU A 105 1.68 5.24 17.09
C GLU A 105 2.91 5.63 16.27
N THR A 106 4.08 5.06 16.59
CA THR A 106 5.31 5.36 15.84
C THR A 106 5.30 4.87 14.40
N GLN A 107 4.49 3.86 14.07
CA GLN A 107 4.42 3.22 12.76
C GLN A 107 3.29 3.75 11.87
N LEU A 108 2.31 4.46 12.41
CA LEU A 108 1.10 4.85 11.68
C LEU A 108 0.99 6.37 11.57
N MET A 109 0.78 6.86 10.35
CA MET A 109 0.69 8.30 10.10
C MET A 109 -0.56 8.90 10.77
N GLY A 110 -0.36 10.00 11.52
CA GLY A 110 -1.45 10.76 12.14
C GLY A 110 -2.18 10.05 13.28
N LEU A 111 -1.73 8.86 13.70
CA LEU A 111 -2.23 8.19 14.89
C LEU A 111 -1.59 8.84 16.14
N GLY A 112 -2.37 9.07 17.20
CA GLY A 112 -1.87 9.61 18.46
C GLY A 112 -2.78 9.30 19.64
N VAL A 113 -2.19 9.08 20.82
CA VAL A 113 -2.93 8.85 22.07
C VAL A 113 -3.61 10.15 22.51
N ILE A 114 -4.91 10.10 22.79
CA ILE A 114 -5.72 11.25 23.25
C ILE A 114 -6.15 11.14 24.70
N GLU A 115 -6.27 9.92 25.23
CA GLU A 115 -6.60 9.66 26.63
C GLU A 115 -5.95 8.34 27.05
N GLU A 116 -5.39 8.32 28.27
CA GLU A 116 -4.78 7.14 28.86
C GLU A 116 -5.21 7.05 30.34
N THR A 117 -5.83 5.94 30.69
CA THR A 117 -6.26 5.58 32.04
C THR A 117 -5.72 4.18 32.35
N PRO A 118 -5.76 3.71 33.62
CA PRO A 118 -5.27 2.39 33.95
C PRO A 118 -5.91 1.25 33.14
N SER A 119 -7.15 1.39 32.66
CA SER A 119 -7.92 0.32 31.99
C SER A 119 -8.32 0.63 30.55
N ASP A 120 -8.03 1.84 30.04
CA ASP A 120 -8.41 2.31 28.69
C ASP A 120 -7.34 3.23 28.12
N ILE A 121 -6.94 2.99 26.88
CA ILE A 121 -6.20 3.94 26.05
C ILE A 121 -7.02 4.26 24.81
N SER A 122 -7.30 5.54 24.61
CA SER A 122 -8.01 6.04 23.45
C SER A 122 -7.02 6.69 22.48
N ILE A 123 -7.07 6.27 21.22
CA ILE A 123 -6.14 6.66 20.16
C ILE A 123 -6.94 7.26 19.00
N ARG A 124 -6.51 8.40 18.47
CA ARG A 124 -7.18 9.08 17.34
C ARG A 124 -6.27 9.14 16.12
N CYS A 125 -6.84 8.86 14.94
CA CYS A 125 -6.22 9.14 13.66
C CYS A 125 -6.68 10.51 13.14
N SER A 126 -5.70 11.40 12.91
CA SER A 126 -5.91 12.79 12.47
C SER A 126 -5.58 13.01 11.00
N VAL A 127 -5.32 11.94 10.24
CA VAL A 127 -5.10 12.01 8.79
C VAL A 127 -6.36 12.55 8.12
N ASP A 128 -6.19 13.64 7.36
CA ASP A 128 -7.19 14.09 6.40
C ASP A 128 -6.92 13.43 5.04
N PRO A 129 -7.84 12.60 4.52
CA PRO A 129 -7.68 11.98 3.20
C PRO A 129 -7.53 12.99 2.06
N GLU A 130 -8.04 14.22 2.19
CA GLU A 130 -7.95 15.26 1.16
C GLU A 130 -6.52 15.78 0.95
N ASP A 131 -5.61 15.54 1.90
CA ASP A 131 -4.19 15.90 1.79
C ASP A 131 -3.40 14.94 0.86
N PHE A 132 -4.02 13.86 0.38
CA PHE A 132 -3.34 12.79 -0.35
C PHE A 132 -4.08 12.36 -1.61
N THR A 133 -3.34 12.10 -2.68
CA THR A 133 -3.81 11.28 -3.80
C THR A 133 -3.17 9.91 -3.73
N LEU A 134 -3.87 8.87 -4.20
CA LEU A 134 -3.30 7.53 -4.23
C LEU A 134 -2.10 7.44 -5.18
N ASP A 135 -2.16 8.13 -6.33
CA ASP A 135 -1.07 8.17 -7.32
C ASP A 135 0.23 8.69 -6.70
N ASN A 136 0.18 9.85 -6.02
CA ASN A 136 1.35 10.43 -5.36
C ASN A 136 1.91 9.51 -4.27
N LEU A 137 1.06 8.76 -3.57
CA LEU A 137 1.52 7.83 -2.53
C LEU A 137 2.18 6.57 -3.13
N LEU A 138 1.69 6.06 -4.27
CA LEU A 138 2.34 4.97 -5.00
C LEU A 138 3.73 5.39 -5.50
N GLU A 139 3.83 6.56 -6.13
CA GLU A 139 5.12 7.13 -6.55
C GLU A 139 6.08 7.35 -5.38
N ARG A 140 5.58 7.86 -4.25
CA ARG A 140 6.40 8.05 -3.04
C ARG A 140 6.88 6.74 -2.45
N LEU A 141 6.06 5.69 -2.48
CA LEU A 141 6.45 4.37 -2.02
C LEU A 141 7.58 3.80 -2.89
N GLU A 142 7.46 3.89 -4.22
CA GLU A 142 8.50 3.44 -5.14
C GLU A 142 9.80 4.23 -4.99
N ASN A 143 9.72 5.57 -4.92
CA ASN A 143 10.90 6.40 -4.71
C ASN A 143 11.63 6.06 -3.40
N THR A 144 10.87 5.72 -2.36
CA THR A 144 11.45 5.27 -1.07
C THR A 144 12.14 3.91 -1.24
N GLY A 145 11.49 2.95 -1.91
CA GLY A 145 12.04 1.62 -2.21
C GLY A 145 13.30 1.65 -3.09
N SER A 146 13.31 2.42 -4.19
CA SER A 146 14.50 2.61 -5.03
C SER A 146 15.65 3.26 -4.25
N THR A 147 15.36 4.26 -3.41
CA THR A 147 16.40 4.86 -2.54
C THR A 147 16.96 3.82 -1.57
N MET A 148 16.12 2.96 -0.99
CA MET A 148 16.55 1.86 -0.11
C MET A 148 17.44 0.87 -0.85
N ARG A 149 17.01 0.36 -2.01
CA ARG A 149 17.81 -0.57 -2.84
C ARG A 149 19.16 0.04 -3.20
N GLY A 150 19.16 1.28 -3.67
CA GLY A 150 20.38 2.00 -4.04
C GLY A 150 21.32 2.23 -2.85
N GLU A 151 20.80 2.54 -1.65
CA GLU A 151 21.60 2.64 -0.43
C GLU A 151 22.17 1.28 0.00
N ALA A 152 21.37 0.22 -0.04
CA ALA A 152 21.76 -1.15 0.33
C ALA A 152 22.84 -1.72 -0.60
N VAL A 153 22.66 -1.64 -1.92
CA VAL A 153 23.66 -2.12 -2.90
C VAL A 153 24.95 -1.29 -2.84
N LYS A 154 24.87 0.03 -2.59
CA LYS A 154 26.07 0.85 -2.37
C LYS A 154 26.76 0.50 -1.07
N ALA A 155 26.03 0.18 -0.01
CA ALA A 155 26.58 -0.26 1.26
C ALA A 155 27.38 -1.56 1.06
N LEU A 156 26.77 -2.52 0.36
CA LEU A 156 27.36 -3.82 0.01
C LEU A 156 28.65 -3.67 -0.82
N ALA A 157 28.68 -2.76 -1.78
CA ALA A 157 29.84 -2.53 -2.64
C ALA A 157 31.02 -1.82 -1.94
N HIS A 158 30.77 -1.19 -0.78
CA HIS A 158 31.72 -0.29 -0.13
C HIS A 158 32.03 -0.62 1.33
N GLY A 159 31.48 -1.70 1.89
CA GLY A 159 31.73 -2.03 3.30
C GLY A 159 31.10 -1.02 4.26
N ASN A 160 29.95 -0.42 3.93
CA ASN A 160 29.43 0.76 4.63
C ASN A 160 28.15 0.47 5.43
N PRO A 161 28.26 0.09 6.72
CA PRO A 161 27.08 -0.23 7.55
C PRO A 161 26.19 1.00 7.81
N ASP A 162 26.72 2.22 7.77
CA ASP A 162 25.91 3.45 7.94
C ASP A 162 24.93 3.68 6.78
N LEU A 163 25.25 3.18 5.58
CA LEU A 163 24.33 3.21 4.44
C LEU A 163 23.27 2.11 4.55
N ALA A 164 23.66 0.89 4.95
CA ALA A 164 22.70 -0.19 5.21
C ALA A 164 21.71 0.20 6.30
N GLN A 165 22.19 0.77 7.42
CA GLN A 165 21.32 1.24 8.49
C GLN A 165 20.36 2.36 8.05
N ARG A 166 20.75 3.18 7.07
CA ARG A 166 19.85 4.18 6.46
C ARG A 166 18.73 3.53 5.64
N ALA A 167 19.04 2.49 4.86
CA ALA A 167 18.03 1.71 4.14
C ALA A 167 17.04 1.06 5.13
N LEU A 168 17.52 0.43 6.20
CA LEU A 168 16.68 -0.15 7.27
C LEU A 168 15.79 0.90 7.97
N ASN A 169 16.28 2.13 8.16
CA ASN A 169 15.48 3.21 8.74
C ASN A 169 14.39 3.73 7.77
N ARG A 170 14.59 3.56 6.45
CA ARG A 170 13.62 3.94 5.43
C ARG A 170 12.52 2.90 5.24
N GLU A 171 12.76 1.63 5.56
CA GLU A 171 11.70 0.61 5.61
C GLU A 171 10.51 1.12 6.42
N ARG A 172 10.77 1.67 7.60
CA ARG A 172 9.71 2.22 8.47
C ARG A 172 8.91 3.34 7.80
N GLN A 173 9.53 4.09 6.88
CA GLN A 173 8.87 5.12 6.09
C GLN A 173 8.04 4.50 4.95
N ALA A 174 8.57 3.48 4.28
CA ALA A 174 7.86 2.71 3.25
C ALA A 174 6.60 2.04 3.85
N ASN A 175 6.74 1.37 5.00
CA ASN A 175 5.62 0.75 5.71
C ASN A 175 4.56 1.79 6.14
N LYS A 176 4.97 2.97 6.64
CA LYS A 176 4.03 4.08 6.91
C LYS A 176 3.20 4.48 5.69
N ILE A 177 3.85 4.62 4.54
CA ILE A 177 3.19 4.98 3.28
C ILE A 177 2.25 3.85 2.84
N PHE A 178 2.70 2.59 2.91
CA PHE A 178 1.89 1.43 2.57
C PHE A 178 0.62 1.31 3.43
N VAL A 179 0.75 1.42 4.76
CA VAL A 179 -0.42 1.30 5.65
C VAL A 179 -1.38 2.48 5.48
N LEU A 180 -0.87 3.69 5.18
CA LEU A 180 -1.69 4.83 4.80
C LEU A 180 -2.44 4.59 3.47
N LEU A 181 -1.77 4.07 2.44
CA LEU A 181 -2.39 3.66 1.17
C LEU A 181 -3.55 2.70 1.43
N LEU A 182 -3.33 1.67 2.25
CA LEU A 182 -4.40 0.73 2.61
C LEU A 182 -5.57 1.43 3.31
N ARG A 183 -5.30 2.32 4.27
CA ARG A 183 -6.36 3.09 4.94
C ARG A 183 -7.19 3.88 3.93
N LEU A 184 -6.54 4.65 3.05
CA LEU A 184 -7.22 5.47 2.04
C LEU A 184 -8.01 4.62 1.04
N ILE A 185 -7.47 3.47 0.62
CA ILE A 185 -8.16 2.54 -0.28
C ILE A 185 -9.44 1.99 0.37
N PHE A 186 -9.34 1.55 1.63
CA PHE A 186 -10.47 0.94 2.35
C PHE A 186 -11.55 1.97 2.67
N THR A 187 -11.17 3.18 3.07
CA THR A 187 -12.13 4.26 3.33
C THR A 187 -12.74 4.79 2.03
N ALA A 188 -11.98 4.89 0.93
CA ALA A 188 -12.50 5.27 -0.39
C ALA A 188 -13.50 4.24 -0.94
N TYR A 189 -13.27 2.95 -0.67
CA TYR A 189 -14.22 1.90 -1.03
C TYR A 189 -15.56 2.05 -0.28
N GLN A 190 -15.51 2.34 1.02
CA GLN A 190 -16.70 2.52 1.86
C GLN A 190 -17.42 3.85 1.55
N ASN A 191 -16.66 4.91 1.31
CA ASN A 191 -17.15 6.25 1.05
C ASN A 191 -16.80 6.70 -0.37
N PRO A 192 -17.72 6.50 -1.32
CA PRO A 192 -17.74 7.14 -2.64
C PRO A 192 -17.26 8.58 -2.79
N ASN A 193 -17.48 9.46 -1.82
CA ASN A 193 -17.01 10.85 -1.90
C ASN A 193 -15.49 10.92 -1.68
N LEU A 194 -14.98 10.06 -0.82
CA LEU A 194 -13.56 9.97 -0.52
C LEU A 194 -12.76 9.42 -1.69
N ALA A 195 -13.33 8.51 -2.50
CA ALA A 195 -12.70 8.06 -3.73
C ALA A 195 -12.30 9.24 -4.64
N ARG A 196 -13.17 10.25 -4.78
CA ARG A 196 -12.86 11.48 -5.54
C ARG A 196 -11.84 12.38 -4.85
N ALA A 197 -11.92 12.51 -3.53
CA ALA A 197 -10.94 13.26 -2.76
C ALA A 197 -9.51 12.72 -2.95
N VAL A 198 -9.36 11.39 -3.06
CA VAL A 198 -8.06 10.75 -3.26
C VAL A 198 -7.65 10.58 -4.74
N GLY A 199 -8.37 11.25 -5.66
CA GLY A 199 -8.02 11.32 -7.08
C GLY A 199 -8.69 10.30 -8.01
N LEU A 200 -9.69 9.53 -7.53
CA LEU A 200 -10.38 8.52 -8.34
C LEU A 200 -11.81 8.94 -8.72
N GLU A 201 -12.16 8.78 -9.99
CA GLU A 201 -13.54 8.99 -10.46
C GLU A 201 -14.48 7.86 -10.04
N GLU A 202 -13.97 6.63 -9.99
CA GLU A 202 -14.72 5.41 -9.70
C GLU A 202 -13.99 4.50 -8.69
N GLY A 203 -14.71 3.52 -8.15
CA GLY A 203 -14.15 2.57 -7.17
C GLY A 203 -13.37 1.41 -7.79
N PHE A 204 -13.46 1.17 -9.11
CA PHE A 204 -12.80 0.03 -9.74
C PHE A 204 -11.26 0.06 -9.62
N PRO A 205 -10.58 1.20 -9.84
CA PRO A 205 -9.12 1.29 -9.69
C PRO A 205 -8.60 0.90 -8.30
N LEU A 206 -9.41 1.03 -7.24
CA LEU A 206 -9.03 0.68 -5.86
C LEU A 206 -8.53 -0.77 -5.74
N ILE A 207 -9.10 -1.69 -6.52
CA ILE A 207 -8.71 -3.11 -6.51
C ILE A 207 -7.29 -3.27 -7.04
N GLY A 208 -6.99 -2.63 -8.17
CA GLY A 208 -5.66 -2.63 -8.78
C GLY A 208 -4.64 -1.93 -7.87
N TYR A 209 -4.99 -0.75 -7.36
CA TYR A 209 -4.12 0.07 -6.52
C TYR A 209 -3.72 -0.63 -5.23
N ARG A 210 -4.62 -1.41 -4.63
CA ARG A 210 -4.25 -2.26 -3.48
C ARG A 210 -3.13 -3.22 -3.90
N SER A 211 -3.34 -3.98 -4.97
CA SER A 211 -2.37 -4.98 -5.41
C SER A 211 -1.01 -4.35 -5.73
N VAL A 212 -1.00 -3.19 -6.41
CA VAL A 212 0.21 -2.41 -6.67
C VAL A 212 0.88 -1.98 -5.37
N ALA A 213 0.14 -1.42 -4.41
CA ALA A 213 0.68 -1.02 -3.12
C ALA A 213 1.37 -2.19 -2.38
N LYS A 214 0.83 -3.42 -2.46
CA LYS A 214 1.47 -4.59 -1.85
C LYS A 214 2.74 -5.02 -2.62
N ASN A 215 2.72 -4.98 -3.95
CA ASN A 215 3.93 -5.28 -4.73
C ASN A 215 5.06 -4.27 -4.45
N LEU A 216 4.73 -2.99 -4.25
CA LEU A 216 5.70 -1.94 -3.90
C LEU A 216 6.22 -2.08 -2.46
N GLU A 217 5.40 -2.51 -1.51
CA GLU A 217 5.90 -2.84 -0.17
C GLU A 217 6.83 -4.07 -0.22
N LEU A 218 6.49 -5.13 -0.96
CA LEU A 218 7.38 -6.29 -1.13
C LEU A 218 8.70 -5.92 -1.84
N THR A 219 8.66 -4.91 -2.70
CA THR A 219 9.86 -4.34 -3.34
C THR A 219 10.74 -3.58 -2.34
N ALA A 220 10.13 -2.93 -1.34
CA ALA A 220 10.86 -2.31 -0.24
C ALA A 220 11.41 -3.36 0.74
N ASP A 221 10.68 -4.44 1.01
CA ASP A 221 11.12 -5.58 1.83
C ASP A 221 12.37 -6.25 1.18
N ASN A 222 12.36 -6.50 -0.13
CA ASN A 222 13.54 -7.00 -0.85
C ASN A 222 14.77 -6.09 -0.68
N ALA A 223 14.55 -4.77 -0.54
CA ALA A 223 15.62 -3.81 -0.31
C ALA A 223 16.13 -3.82 1.15
N GLU A 224 15.24 -4.09 2.10
CA GLU A 224 15.57 -4.38 3.50
C GLU A 224 16.44 -5.63 3.59
N ASP A 225 16.05 -6.72 2.92
CA ASP A 225 16.82 -7.98 2.89
C ASP A 225 18.27 -7.74 2.41
N ILE A 226 18.46 -6.96 1.34
CA ILE A 226 19.82 -6.61 0.87
C ILE A 226 20.59 -5.80 1.92
N ALA A 227 19.92 -4.91 2.65
CA ALA A 227 20.57 -4.14 3.71
C ALA A 227 20.93 -5.01 4.93
N ASP A 228 20.09 -5.99 5.27
CA ASP A 228 20.39 -6.96 6.33
C ASP A 228 21.56 -7.86 5.96
N ILE A 229 21.65 -8.31 4.70
CA ILE A 229 22.84 -9.03 4.19
C ILE A 229 24.12 -8.21 4.41
N VAL A 230 24.08 -6.89 4.21
CA VAL A 230 25.23 -6.02 4.50
C VAL A 230 25.58 -6.00 5.99
N MET A 231 24.58 -6.02 6.87
CA MET A 231 24.80 -6.02 8.32
C MET A 231 25.38 -7.35 8.81
N GLU A 232 25.04 -8.45 8.14
CA GLU A 232 25.49 -9.81 8.47
C GLU A 232 26.84 -10.17 7.82
N ALA A 233 27.14 -9.64 6.64
CA ALA A 233 28.37 -9.92 5.92
C ALA A 233 29.64 -9.47 6.67
N ASP A 234 30.66 -10.31 6.65
CA ASP A 234 31.98 -9.99 7.21
C ASP A 234 32.58 -8.74 6.55
N GLY A 235 32.87 -7.72 7.36
CA GLY A 235 33.36 -6.43 6.85
C GLY A 235 32.31 -5.58 6.13
N HIS A 236 31.03 -5.95 6.22
CA HIS A 236 29.88 -5.27 5.60
C HIS A 236 29.94 -5.20 4.08
N THR A 237 30.58 -6.17 3.44
CA THR A 237 30.79 -6.20 2.00
C THR A 237 30.62 -7.60 1.45
N LEU A 238 30.16 -7.69 0.21
CA LEU A 238 30.19 -8.94 -0.53
C LEU A 238 31.63 -9.18 -1.01
N ASN A 239 32.25 -10.30 -0.63
CA ASN A 239 33.64 -10.63 -1.01
C ASN A 239 33.74 -11.19 -2.44
N VAL A 240 33.10 -10.52 -3.40
CA VAL A 240 33.16 -10.84 -4.83
C VAL A 240 34.10 -9.88 -5.56
N ASP A 241 34.48 -10.24 -6.78
CA ASP A 241 35.36 -9.41 -7.58
C ASP A 241 34.66 -8.13 -8.09
N SER A 242 35.48 -7.19 -8.58
CA SER A 242 34.97 -5.90 -9.07
C SER A 242 34.11 -6.00 -10.34
N ALA A 243 34.17 -7.12 -11.06
CA ALA A 243 33.35 -7.37 -12.24
C ALA A 243 31.94 -7.76 -11.81
N THR A 244 31.82 -8.74 -10.91
CA THR A 244 30.57 -9.20 -10.28
C THR A 244 29.84 -8.03 -9.60
N MET A 245 30.54 -7.24 -8.76
CA MET A 245 29.90 -6.06 -8.14
C MET A 245 29.49 -4.97 -9.14
N ARG A 246 30.07 -4.95 -10.34
CA ARG A 246 29.62 -4.04 -11.41
C ARG A 246 28.33 -4.56 -12.02
N GLN A 247 28.25 -5.87 -12.29
CA GLN A 247 27.05 -6.50 -12.82
C GLN A 247 25.87 -6.40 -11.87
N ILE A 248 26.06 -6.58 -10.55
CA ILE A 248 25.00 -6.39 -9.54
C ILE A 248 24.47 -4.95 -9.57
N ARG A 249 25.35 -3.95 -9.70
CA ARG A 249 24.93 -2.54 -9.80
C ARG A 249 24.20 -2.26 -11.10
N GLU A 250 24.69 -2.75 -12.23
CA GLU A 250 24.01 -2.61 -13.52
C GLU A 250 22.64 -3.29 -13.52
N PHE A 251 22.52 -4.45 -12.88
CA PHE A 251 21.24 -5.13 -12.70
C PHE A 251 20.30 -4.30 -11.82
N THR A 252 20.81 -3.73 -10.72
CA THR A 252 20.04 -2.82 -9.86
C THR A 252 19.51 -1.62 -10.64
N ASP A 253 20.34 -0.97 -11.46
CA ASP A 253 19.95 0.19 -12.27
C ASP A 253 18.83 -0.19 -13.27
N GLN A 254 18.92 -1.37 -13.90
CA GLN A 254 17.89 -1.86 -14.81
C GLN A 254 16.57 -2.21 -14.10
N VAL A 255 16.65 -2.76 -12.88
CA VAL A 255 15.49 -3.02 -12.04
C VAL A 255 14.81 -1.71 -11.63
N ASP A 256 15.59 -0.70 -11.24
CA ASP A 256 15.09 0.63 -10.89
C ASP A 256 14.39 1.32 -12.08
N ASP A 257 14.93 1.20 -13.29
CA ASP A 257 14.28 1.69 -14.51
C ASP A 257 12.94 0.99 -14.75
N LEU A 258 12.88 -0.33 -14.55
CA LEU A 258 11.67 -1.13 -14.74
C LEU A 258 10.59 -0.80 -13.70
N THR A 259 10.95 -0.70 -12.41
CA THR A 259 9.99 -0.40 -11.33
C THR A 259 9.41 1.00 -11.47
N ALA A 260 10.24 2.00 -11.79
CA ALA A 260 9.79 3.36 -12.06
C ALA A 260 8.83 3.43 -13.25
N LEU A 261 9.15 2.72 -14.34
CA LEU A 261 8.27 2.66 -15.51
C LEU A 261 6.93 1.97 -15.19
N ALA A 262 6.95 0.89 -14.40
CA ALA A 262 5.74 0.17 -14.03
C ALA A 262 4.80 1.02 -13.17
N VAL A 263 5.33 1.82 -12.24
CA VAL A 263 4.52 2.76 -11.46
C VAL A 263 3.94 3.86 -12.33
N ARG A 264 4.73 4.40 -13.27
CA ARG A 264 4.24 5.38 -14.25
C ARG A 264 3.09 4.80 -15.09
N ALA A 265 3.21 3.56 -15.56
CA ALA A 265 2.15 2.87 -16.28
C ALA A 265 0.86 2.74 -15.45
N VAL A 266 0.96 2.48 -14.14
CA VAL A 266 -0.20 2.42 -13.23
C VAL A 266 -0.86 3.78 -13.06
N VAL A 267 -0.06 4.82 -12.80
CA VAL A 267 -0.55 6.18 -12.51
C VAL A 267 -1.18 6.82 -13.75
N GLU A 268 -0.48 6.76 -14.87
CA GLU A 268 -0.94 7.34 -16.14
C GLU A 268 -2.01 6.48 -16.83
N ARG A 269 -2.16 5.21 -16.40
CA ARG A 269 -3.01 4.19 -17.04
C ARG A 269 -2.74 4.08 -18.54
N ASP A 270 -1.46 4.11 -18.89
CA ASP A 270 -0.99 4.06 -20.27
C ASP A 270 -0.61 2.62 -20.63
N TYR A 271 -1.31 2.06 -21.64
CA TYR A 271 -1.08 0.71 -22.10
C TYR A 271 0.27 0.55 -22.81
N ASP A 272 0.75 1.55 -23.55
CA ASP A 272 2.01 1.47 -24.26
C ASP A 272 3.19 1.37 -23.27
N LEU A 273 3.11 2.07 -22.13
CA LEU A 273 4.09 1.92 -21.05
C LEU A 273 4.14 0.49 -20.50
N THR A 274 3.02 -0.24 -20.49
CA THR A 274 3.01 -1.65 -20.05
C THR A 274 3.74 -2.57 -21.03
N VAL A 275 3.71 -2.24 -22.32
CA VAL A 275 4.45 -2.95 -23.37
C VAL A 275 5.95 -2.67 -23.22
N GLU A 276 6.32 -1.43 -22.94
CA GLU A 276 7.71 -1.06 -22.62
C GLU A 276 8.23 -1.81 -21.38
N CYS A 277 7.44 -1.89 -20.30
CA CYS A 277 7.78 -2.69 -19.12
C CYS A 277 8.05 -4.16 -19.49
N ARG A 278 7.18 -4.78 -20.28
CA ARG A 278 7.35 -6.18 -20.72
C ARG A 278 8.66 -6.37 -21.49
N ASN A 279 9.01 -5.43 -22.37
CA ASN A 279 10.24 -5.48 -23.15
C ASN A 279 11.50 -5.27 -22.29
N LEU A 280 11.42 -4.46 -21.23
CA LEU A 280 12.49 -4.31 -20.24
C LEU A 280 12.64 -5.58 -19.41
N PHE A 281 11.54 -6.10 -18.85
CA PHE A 281 11.55 -7.31 -18.04
C PHE A 281 12.08 -8.53 -18.79
N GLY A 282 11.71 -8.71 -20.07
CA GLY A 282 12.25 -9.79 -20.90
C GLY A 282 13.76 -9.71 -21.17
N ARG A 283 14.41 -8.57 -20.90
CA ARG A 283 15.88 -8.45 -20.92
C ARG A 283 16.54 -8.77 -19.56
N LEU A 284 15.74 -8.87 -18.50
CA LEU A 284 16.18 -9.12 -17.13
C LEU A 284 15.89 -10.53 -16.66
N GLU A 285 14.99 -11.26 -17.33
CA GLU A 285 14.51 -12.59 -16.93
C GLU A 285 15.66 -13.57 -16.61
N ASP A 286 16.72 -13.57 -17.41
CA ASP A 286 17.87 -14.47 -17.24
C ASP A 286 19.05 -13.83 -16.47
N ARG A 287 18.93 -12.56 -16.06
CA ARG A 287 20.07 -11.77 -15.57
C ARG A 287 20.63 -12.29 -14.25
N GLU A 288 19.78 -12.77 -13.35
CA GLU A 288 20.20 -13.45 -12.13
C GLU A 288 21.10 -14.66 -12.47
N GLN A 289 20.62 -15.54 -13.36
CA GLN A 289 21.33 -16.77 -13.70
C GLN A 289 22.64 -16.49 -14.44
N GLU A 290 22.66 -15.51 -15.34
CA GLU A 290 23.89 -15.07 -16.03
C GLU A 290 24.97 -14.65 -15.04
N ILE A 291 24.62 -13.85 -14.02
CA ILE A 291 25.61 -13.39 -13.03
C ILE A 291 26.07 -14.57 -12.17
N LEU A 292 25.17 -15.48 -11.79
CA LEU A 292 25.52 -16.67 -11.01
C LEU A 292 26.46 -17.62 -11.77
N ASP A 293 26.25 -17.82 -13.07
CA ASP A 293 27.07 -18.69 -13.92
C ASP A 293 28.48 -18.13 -14.16
N GLU A 294 28.66 -16.82 -14.01
CA GLU A 294 29.95 -16.14 -14.15
C GLU A 294 30.74 -16.03 -12.83
N LEU A 295 30.16 -16.47 -11.71
CA LEU A 295 30.84 -16.47 -10.41
C LEU A 295 32.04 -17.43 -10.39
N PRO A 296 33.16 -17.07 -9.73
CA PRO A 296 34.28 -17.97 -9.49
C PRO A 296 33.89 -19.29 -8.80
N ASP A 297 34.38 -20.42 -9.32
CA ASP A 297 34.14 -21.76 -8.76
C ASP A 297 34.73 -21.96 -7.33
N ASP A 298 35.66 -21.10 -6.92
CA ASP A 298 36.37 -21.16 -5.63
C ASP A 298 35.84 -20.18 -4.57
N LEU A 299 34.72 -19.52 -4.84
CA LEU A 299 33.98 -18.73 -3.84
C LEU A 299 33.59 -19.61 -2.64
N ASP A 300 33.72 -19.05 -1.45
CA ASP A 300 33.22 -19.72 -0.26
C ASP A 300 31.68 -19.75 -0.26
N ASN A 301 31.11 -20.77 0.40
CA ASN A 301 29.67 -21.02 0.38
C ASN A 301 28.85 -19.86 0.98
N GLU A 302 29.42 -19.11 1.92
CA GLU A 302 28.72 -18.01 2.59
C GLU A 302 28.60 -16.82 1.65
N THR A 303 29.71 -16.39 1.03
CA THR A 303 29.70 -15.35 0.01
C THR A 303 28.81 -15.74 -1.19
N LEU A 304 28.87 -17.00 -1.63
CA LEU A 304 28.01 -17.50 -2.71
C LEU A 304 26.51 -17.38 -2.36
N LEU A 305 26.12 -17.79 -1.14
CA LEU A 305 24.73 -17.72 -0.70
C LEU A 305 24.24 -16.27 -0.58
N MET A 306 25.03 -15.39 0.06
CA MET A 306 24.70 -13.96 0.17
C MET A 306 24.58 -13.30 -1.21
N THR A 307 25.48 -13.64 -2.14
CA THR A 307 25.43 -13.12 -3.52
C THR A 307 24.13 -13.54 -4.21
N ARG A 308 23.77 -14.81 -4.08
CA ARG A 308 22.52 -15.34 -4.62
C ARG A 308 21.30 -14.65 -4.01
N GLU A 309 21.27 -14.44 -2.70
CA GLU A 309 20.17 -13.76 -2.03
C GLU A 309 19.99 -12.33 -2.52
N VAL A 310 21.08 -11.57 -2.70
CA VAL A 310 21.02 -10.23 -3.32
C VAL A 310 20.43 -10.27 -4.73
N LEU A 311 20.88 -11.21 -5.57
CA LEU A 311 20.38 -11.34 -6.94
C LEU A 311 18.90 -11.75 -6.99
N VAL A 312 18.48 -12.67 -6.13
CA VAL A 312 17.07 -13.09 -5.99
C VAL A 312 16.19 -11.92 -5.54
N SER A 313 16.64 -11.10 -4.58
CA SER A 313 15.90 -9.91 -4.15
C SER A 313 15.72 -8.88 -5.28
N LEU A 314 16.73 -8.72 -6.15
CA LEU A 314 16.63 -7.89 -7.36
C LEU A 314 15.67 -8.50 -8.39
N GLN A 315 15.75 -9.81 -8.62
CA GLN A 315 14.87 -10.52 -9.56
C GLN A 315 13.40 -10.47 -9.12
N HIS A 316 13.12 -10.76 -7.85
CA HIS A 316 11.77 -10.62 -7.30
C HIS A 316 11.24 -9.19 -7.43
N THR A 317 12.10 -8.18 -7.27
CA THR A 317 11.71 -6.78 -7.49
C THR A 317 11.28 -6.54 -8.94
N ALA A 318 12.03 -7.07 -9.92
CA ALA A 318 11.66 -7.01 -11.33
C ALA A 318 10.32 -7.72 -11.61
N GLU A 319 10.09 -8.88 -11.00
CA GLU A 319 8.83 -9.62 -11.12
C GLU A 319 7.64 -8.83 -10.54
N TYR A 320 7.81 -8.19 -9.38
CA TYR A 320 6.78 -7.33 -8.79
C TYR A 320 6.47 -6.12 -9.68
N ALA A 321 7.48 -5.54 -10.33
CA ALA A 321 7.28 -4.48 -11.33
C ALA A 321 6.49 -4.98 -12.54
N MET A 322 6.78 -6.19 -13.04
CA MET A 322 6.01 -6.79 -14.13
C MET A 322 4.54 -7.04 -13.73
N ARG A 323 4.28 -7.50 -12.51
CA ARG A 323 2.91 -7.63 -11.97
C ARG A 323 2.20 -6.29 -11.91
N ASN A 324 2.90 -5.20 -11.55
CA ASN A 324 2.35 -3.85 -11.58
C ASN A 324 1.99 -3.42 -13.01
N ALA A 325 2.83 -3.73 -14.00
CA ALA A 325 2.53 -3.46 -15.41
C ALA A 325 1.31 -4.25 -15.92
N GLU A 326 1.12 -5.50 -15.48
CA GLU A 326 -0.08 -6.29 -15.81
C GLU A 326 -1.34 -5.67 -15.20
N ILE A 327 -1.26 -5.18 -13.96
CA ILE A 327 -2.36 -4.46 -13.32
C ILE A 327 -2.65 -3.16 -14.06
N ALA A 328 -1.62 -2.39 -14.44
CA ALA A 328 -1.74 -1.18 -15.23
C ALA A 328 -2.45 -1.45 -16.56
N ALA A 329 -2.13 -2.54 -17.25
CA ALA A 329 -2.78 -2.91 -18.51
C ALA A 329 -4.29 -3.13 -18.32
N ASN A 330 -4.70 -3.79 -17.24
CA ASN A 330 -6.12 -3.98 -16.92
C ASN A 330 -6.83 -2.65 -16.64
N LEU A 331 -6.15 -1.70 -15.98
CA LEU A 331 -6.69 -0.38 -15.70
C LEU A 331 -6.82 0.45 -16.98
N ALA A 332 -5.77 0.48 -17.80
CA ALA A 332 -5.70 1.20 -19.07
C ALA A 332 -6.77 0.73 -20.07
N LEU A 333 -6.95 -0.58 -20.20
CA LEU A 333 -7.88 -1.18 -21.17
C LEU A 333 -9.33 -1.29 -20.67
N ASN A 334 -9.62 -0.80 -19.45
CA ASN A 334 -11.00 -0.67 -18.95
C ASN A 334 -11.69 0.62 -19.44
N GLU A 335 -10.96 1.47 -20.16
CA GLU A 335 -11.48 2.67 -20.81
C GLU A 335 -11.27 2.56 -22.34
N ALA A 336 -12.12 3.22 -23.12
CA ALA A 336 -11.99 3.21 -24.57
C ALA A 336 -10.69 3.93 -24.97
N SER A 337 -9.88 3.30 -25.81
CA SER A 337 -8.57 3.77 -26.23
C SER A 337 -8.28 3.38 -27.68
N ASP A 338 -7.11 3.75 -28.20
CA ASP A 338 -6.64 3.31 -29.51
C ASP A 338 -6.48 1.77 -29.60
N HIS A 339 -6.41 1.08 -28.45
CA HIS A 339 -6.23 -0.37 -28.38
C HIS A 339 -7.53 -1.16 -28.13
N VAL A 340 -8.57 -0.55 -27.55
CA VAL A 340 -9.81 -1.24 -27.15
C VAL A 340 -11.05 -0.37 -27.39
N GLU A 341 -12.04 -0.92 -28.09
CA GLU A 341 -13.40 -0.39 -28.21
C GLU A 341 -14.34 -1.12 -27.22
N ILE A 342 -15.05 -0.38 -26.37
CA ILE A 342 -16.00 -0.93 -25.38
C ILE A 342 -17.42 -0.68 -25.89
N ILE A 343 -18.17 -1.76 -26.15
CA ILE A 343 -19.54 -1.74 -26.71
C ILE A 343 -20.59 -1.89 -25.60
#